data_AF-A0ABC8U568-F1
#
_entry.id   AF-A0ABC8U568-F1
#
_cell.length_a   1.000
_cell.length_b   1.000
_cell.length_c   1.000
_cell.angle_alpha   90.00
_cell.angle_beta   90.00
_cell.angle_gamma   90.00
#
_symmetry.space_group_name_H-M   'P 1'
#
loop_
_entity.id
_entity.type
_entity.pdbx_description
1 polymer ?
#
loop_
_entity_poly.entity_id
_entity_poly.type
_entity_poly.pdbx_seq_one_letter_code
_entity_poly.pdbx_strand_id
1 'polypeptide(L)'
;MIIGMEWNEAGVRNCLKETVPINGSTYPSGLPAAATVVKEVLSNVSKSVYLLDITTLSQLRKDAHPAIYNGLRGMDCTHWCVAGLPDTWNQLLSAALI
;
A
#
# COMPACT_ATOMS: atom_id res chain seq x y z
N MET A 1 10.10 -4.27 -0.54
CA MET A 1 11.22 -3.33 -0.30
C MET A 1 10.76 -2.00 -0.84
N ILE A 2 10.69 -0.97 -0.01
CA ILE A 2 10.28 0.38 -0.41
C ILE A 2 11.52 1.13 -0.88
N ILE A 3 11.55 1.54 -2.15
CA ILE A 3 12.70 2.21 -2.78
C ILE A 3 12.22 3.49 -3.43
N GLY A 4 12.86 4.63 -3.12
CA GLY A 4 12.35 5.93 -3.56
C GLY A 4 12.37 6.17 -5.05
N MET A 5 13.15 5.38 -5.80
CA MET A 5 13.05 5.36 -7.25
C MET A 5 11.63 5.05 -7.74
N GLU A 6 10.81 4.36 -6.95
CA GLU A 6 9.43 4.07 -7.33
C GLU A 6 8.52 5.31 -7.31
N TRP A 7 8.88 6.34 -6.54
CA TRP A 7 8.16 7.61 -6.42
C TRP A 7 9.03 8.84 -6.74
N ASN A 8 10.04 8.66 -7.60
CA ASN A 8 10.94 9.72 -8.10
C ASN A 8 11.86 10.39 -7.05
N GLU A 9 12.15 9.73 -5.93
CA GLU A 9 13.11 10.18 -4.93
C GLU A 9 14.37 9.32 -4.94
N ALA A 10 15.32 9.70 -5.81
CA ALA A 10 16.60 9.00 -5.92
C ALA A 10 17.38 9.04 -4.60
N GLY A 11 17.95 7.90 -4.20
CA GLY A 11 18.78 7.77 -2.99
C GLY A 11 18.03 7.32 -1.73
N VAL A 12 16.70 7.35 -1.73
CA VAL A 12 15.91 6.75 -0.64
C VAL A 12 15.88 5.23 -0.82
N ARG A 13 16.32 4.51 0.21
CA ARG A 13 16.47 3.03 0.19
C ARG A 13 15.52 2.29 1.13
N ASN A 14 14.79 3.01 1.96
CA ASN A 14 13.85 2.47 2.93
C ASN A 14 12.87 3.56 3.37
N CYS A 15 11.93 3.20 4.23
CA CYS A 15 10.85 4.03 4.72
C CYS A 15 11.19 4.83 5.99
N LEU A 16 12.44 4.80 6.50
CA LEU A 16 12.78 5.33 7.83
C LEU A 16 12.54 6.83 8.01
N LYS A 17 12.80 7.62 6.97
CA LYS A 17 12.67 9.08 7.00
C LYS A 17 11.41 9.58 6.31
N GLU A 18 10.57 8.66 5.85
CA GLU A 18 9.32 8.99 5.17
C GLU A 18 8.27 9.32 6.22
N THR A 19 7.87 10.59 6.26
CA THR A 19 6.94 11.11 7.29
C THR A 19 5.69 11.73 6.70
N VAL A 20 5.63 11.82 5.37
CA VAL A 20 4.49 12.35 4.63
C VAL A 20 4.16 11.41 3.46
N PRO A 21 2.86 11.27 3.13
CA PRO A 21 2.44 10.50 1.98
C PRO A 21 2.93 11.16 0.68
N ILE A 22 2.91 10.40 -0.40
CA ILE A 22 3.11 10.94 -1.74
C ILE A 22 1.92 11.84 -2.07
N ASN A 23 2.19 13.03 -2.58
CA ASN A 23 1.15 13.97 -2.98
C ASN A 23 0.51 13.55 -4.31
N GLY A 24 -0.80 13.73 -4.44
CA GLY A 24 -1.58 13.40 -5.63
C GLY A 24 -2.34 12.07 -5.54
N SER A 25 -2.84 11.61 -6.68
CA SER A 25 -3.72 10.42 -6.77
C SER A 25 -3.11 9.26 -7.56
N THR A 26 -1.89 9.40 -8.05
CA THR A 26 -1.22 8.42 -8.91
C THR A 26 0.14 8.05 -8.34
N TYR A 27 0.46 6.75 -8.32
CA TYR A 27 1.80 6.28 -7.97
C TYR A 27 2.71 6.25 -9.20
N PRO A 28 3.89 6.91 -9.19
CA PRO A 28 4.69 7.09 -10.41
C PRO A 28 5.12 5.79 -11.10
N SER A 29 5.41 4.72 -10.35
CA SER A 29 5.77 3.41 -10.94
C SER A 29 4.59 2.56 -11.37
N GLY A 30 3.36 3.07 -11.23
CA GLY A 30 2.14 2.36 -11.58
C GLY A 30 1.83 1.19 -10.64
N LEU A 31 0.97 0.30 -11.13
CA LEU A 31 0.50 -0.85 -10.37
C LEU A 31 1.47 -2.05 -10.49
N PRO A 32 1.63 -2.85 -9.42
CA PRO A 32 2.32 -4.12 -9.52
C PRO A 32 1.60 -5.05 -10.52
N ALA A 33 2.35 -5.86 -11.26
CA ALA A 33 1.77 -6.83 -12.21
C ALA A 33 0.75 -7.77 -11.55
N ALA A 34 0.97 -8.13 -10.29
CA ALA A 34 0.04 -8.95 -9.50
C ALA A 34 -1.34 -8.30 -9.35
N ALA A 35 -1.43 -6.97 -9.26
CA ALA A 35 -2.73 -6.28 -9.17
C ALA A 35 -3.53 -6.44 -10.47
N THR A 36 -2.88 -6.41 -11.63
CA THR A 36 -3.52 -6.68 -12.93
C THR A 36 -4.02 -8.12 -13.00
N VAL A 37 -3.20 -9.09 -12.59
CA VAL A 37 -3.57 -10.51 -12.58
C VAL A 37 -4.78 -10.76 -11.68
N VAL A 38 -4.82 -10.18 -10.48
CA VAL A 38 -5.98 -10.32 -9.58
C VAL A 38 -7.25 -9.76 -10.23
N LYS A 39 -7.17 -8.58 -10.85
CA LYS A 39 -8.34 -7.97 -11.54
C LYS A 39 -8.85 -8.85 -12.68
N GLU A 40 -7.95 -9.40 -13.49
CA GLU A 40 -8.30 -10.28 -14.61
C GLU A 40 -8.89 -11.62 -14.16
N VAL A 41 -8.33 -12.22 -13.11
CA VAL A 41 -8.87 -13.46 -12.55
C VAL A 41 -10.27 -13.21 -12.00
N LEU A 42 -10.45 -12.15 -11.21
CA LEU A 42 -11.73 -11.83 -10.60
C LEU A 42 -12.81 -11.40 -11.61
N SER A 43 -12.45 -10.90 -12.79
CA SER A 43 -13.44 -10.66 -13.85
C SER A 43 -13.97 -11.95 -14.50
N ASN A 44 -13.27 -13.07 -14.33
CA ASN A 44 -13.58 -14.34 -14.99
C ASN A 44 -14.11 -15.43 -14.02
N VAL A 45 -14.15 -15.16 -12.71
CA VAL A 45 -14.67 -16.15 -11.74
C VAL A 45 -16.19 -16.28 -11.82
N SER A 46 -16.70 -17.50 -11.68
CA SER A 46 -18.14 -17.78 -11.69
C SER A 46 -18.87 -17.25 -10.46
N LYS A 47 -18.21 -17.30 -9.29
CA LYS A 47 -18.72 -16.71 -8.04
C LYS A 47 -18.14 -15.32 -7.88
N SER A 48 -18.99 -14.30 -8.00
CA SER A 48 -18.57 -12.91 -7.86
C SER A 48 -17.86 -12.66 -6.51
N VAL A 49 -16.75 -11.92 -6.56
CA VAL A 49 -15.97 -11.49 -5.40
C VAL A 49 -15.87 -9.98 -5.47
N TYR A 50 -16.17 -9.31 -4.36
CA TYR A 50 -15.94 -7.88 -4.23
C TYR A 50 -14.45 -7.64 -3.94
N LEU A 51 -13.73 -7.04 -4.89
CA LEU A 51 -12.34 -6.65 -4.69
C LEU A 51 -12.27 -5.31 -3.95
N LEU A 52 -11.74 -5.34 -2.74
CA LEU A 52 -11.36 -4.12 -2.03
C LEU A 52 -10.03 -3.60 -2.61
N ASP A 53 -10.09 -2.78 -3.65
CA ASP A 53 -8.89 -2.26 -4.33
C ASP A 53 -8.20 -1.15 -3.54
N ILE A 54 -7.34 -1.57 -2.60
CA ILE A 54 -6.54 -0.70 -1.73
C ILE A 54 -5.15 -0.39 -2.30
N THR A 55 -4.82 -0.86 -3.51
CA THR A 55 -3.43 -0.92 -4.02
C THR A 55 -2.81 0.47 -4.15
N THR A 56 -3.38 1.34 -4.99
CA THR A 56 -2.83 2.68 -5.23
C THR A 56 -2.86 3.54 -3.97
N LEU A 57 -3.97 3.49 -3.22
CA LEU A 57 -4.09 4.18 -1.93
C LEU A 57 -2.93 3.81 -1.00
N SER A 58 -2.59 2.52 -0.92
CA SER A 58 -1.53 2.03 -0.04
C SER A 58 -0.14 2.41 -0.53
N GLN A 59 0.09 2.38 -1.85
CA GLN A 59 1.37 2.82 -2.44
C GLN A 59 1.67 4.30 -2.14
N LEU A 60 0.66 5.15 -2.02
CA LEU A 60 0.84 6.57 -1.66
C LEU A 60 1.31 6.77 -0.21
N ARG A 61 1.19 5.76 0.66
CA ARG A 61 1.43 5.87 2.11
C ARG A 61 2.81 5.38 2.54
N LYS A 62 3.86 5.87 1.88
CA LYS A 62 5.26 5.59 2.25
C LYS A 62 5.60 5.95 3.72
N ASP A 63 4.79 6.82 4.32
CA ASP A 63 4.87 7.30 5.72
C ASP A 63 4.28 6.34 6.77
N ALA A 64 3.49 5.34 6.36
CA ALA A 64 2.68 4.58 7.30
C ALA A 64 3.34 3.29 7.84
N HIS A 65 4.62 3.07 7.53
CA HIS A 65 5.38 1.89 7.94
C HIS A 65 6.06 2.08 9.31
N PRO A 66 6.26 1.01 10.09
CA PRO A 66 6.96 1.10 11.36
C PRO A 66 8.46 1.37 11.21
N ALA A 67 9.06 1.12 10.03
CA ALA A 67 10.48 1.24 9.78
C ALA A 67 11.31 0.43 10.80
N ILE A 68 11.99 1.06 11.76
CA ILE A 68 12.74 0.36 12.82
C ILE A 68 11.94 0.21 14.13
N TYR A 69 10.79 0.86 14.24
CA TYR A 69 9.93 0.86 15.43
C TYR A 69 8.98 -0.34 15.42
N ASN A 70 9.56 -1.53 15.30
CA ASN A 70 8.85 -2.79 15.20
C ASN A 70 9.38 -3.80 16.24
N GLY A 71 8.68 -4.93 16.40
CA GLY A 71 9.09 -6.00 17.31
C GLY A 71 10.21 -6.90 16.77
N LEU A 72 10.72 -6.62 15.57
CA LEU A 72 11.78 -7.36 14.89
C LEU A 72 13.11 -6.60 14.99
N ARG A 73 14.23 -7.31 14.83
CA ARG A 73 15.55 -6.66 14.73
C ARG A 73 15.84 -6.31 13.27
N GLY A 74 15.19 -5.27 12.73
CA GLY A 74 15.43 -4.86 11.35
C GLY A 74 14.52 -3.74 10.81
N MET A 75 14.77 -3.38 9.55
CA MET A 75 13.97 -2.43 8.79
C MET A 75 12.72 -3.11 8.23
N ASP A 76 11.55 -2.60 8.60
CA ASP A 76 10.25 -3.10 8.15
C ASP A 76 9.50 -2.02 7.38
N CYS A 77 9.47 -2.21 6.07
CA CYS A 77 8.70 -1.40 5.12
C CYS A 77 7.61 -2.24 4.44
N THR A 78 7.10 -3.24 5.15
CA THR A 78 6.08 -4.18 4.67
C THR A 78 4.83 -4.18 5.53
N HIS A 79 5.01 -4.08 6.85
CA HIS A 79 3.91 -3.93 7.79
C HIS A 79 3.54 -2.45 7.96
N TRP A 80 2.44 -2.21 8.67
CA TRP A 80 1.87 -0.89 8.86
C TRP A 80 1.74 -0.58 10.35
N CYS A 81 1.91 0.68 10.71
CA CYS A 81 1.48 1.17 12.02
C CYS A 81 -0.05 1.08 12.13
N VAL A 82 -0.54 0.76 13.34
CA VAL A 82 -1.96 0.81 13.71
C VAL A 82 -2.35 2.26 14.05
N ALA A 83 -3.64 2.60 14.04
CA ALA A 83 -4.10 4.00 13.99
C ALA A 83 -3.61 4.69 12.69
N GLY A 84 -3.69 3.95 11.57
CA GLY A 84 -2.97 4.24 10.34
C GLY A 84 -3.67 3.72 9.08
N LEU A 85 -2.88 3.34 8.08
CA LEU A 85 -3.41 2.89 6.78
C LEU A 85 -4.40 1.70 6.88
N PRO A 86 -4.15 0.66 7.69
CA PRO A 86 -5.10 -0.45 7.82
C PRO A 86 -6.49 -0.02 8.31
N ASP A 87 -6.60 1.07 9.07
CA ASP A 87 -7.90 1.57 9.51
C ASP A 87 -8.70 2.17 8.37
N THR A 88 -8.03 2.79 7.39
CA THR A 88 -8.68 3.25 6.16
C THR A 88 -9.21 2.06 5.37
N TRP A 89 -8.46 0.95 5.30
CA TRP A 89 -8.96 -0.28 4.66
C TRP A 89 -10.20 -0.82 5.36
N ASN A 90 -10.20 -0.82 6.70
CA ASN A 90 -11.35 -1.25 7.49
C ASN A 90 -12.57 -0.34 7.27
N GLN A 91 -12.38 0.98 7.12
CA GLN A 91 -13.47 1.90 6.79
C GLN A 91 -14.04 1.63 5.40
N LEU A 92 -13.19 1.40 4.39
CA LEU A 92 -13.64 1.05 3.04
C LEU A 92 -14.36 -0.30 3.02
N LEU A 93 -13.86 -1.29 3.77
CA LEU A 93 -14.52 -2.58 3.93
C LEU A 93 -15.89 -2.41 4.59
N SER A 94 -15.95 -1.66 5.69
CA SER A 94 -17.21 -1.36 6.37
C SER A 94 -18.20 -0.73 5.40
N ALA A 95 -17.79 0.31 4.65
CA ALA A 95 -18.62 0.99 3.67
C ALA A 95 -19.11 0.08 2.52
N ALA A 96 -18.36 -0.96 2.16
CA ALA A 96 -18.75 -1.93 1.14
C ALA A 96 -19.75 -2.99 1.64
N LEU A 97 -19.88 -3.15 2.96
CA LEU A 97 -20.77 -4.14 3.59
C LEU A 97 -22.14 -3.59 4.00
N ILE A 98 -22.30 -2.26 3.99
CA ILE A 98 -23.56 -1.54 4.27
C ILE A 98 -24.17 -1.07 2.95
#